data_AF-A0A537MKR7-F1
#
_entry.id   AF-A0A537MKR7-F1
#
_cell.length_a   1.000
_cell.length_b   1.000
_cell.length_c   1.000
_cell.angle_alpha   90.00
_cell.angle_beta   90.00
_cell.angle_gamma   90.00
#
_symmetry.space_group_name_H-M   'P 1'
#
loop_
_entity.id
_entity.type
_entity.pdbx_description
1 polymer ?
#
loop_
_entity_poly.entity_id
_entity_poly.type
_entity_poly.pdbx_seq_one_letter_code
_entity_poly.pdbx_strand_id
1 'polypeptide(L)'
;MATPYTRARPRSEATLRAEALLGRYPNLSEQELAELINLFPTLSILDRALMTADSSLSGKLDAFDGDHGRKLKAPLSSLLVFLAVPVTFALVTFLFLLG
;
A
#
# COMPACT_ATOMS: atom_id res chain seq x y z
N MET A 1 -15.46 29.48 -23.26
CA MET A 1 -14.85 29.14 -21.97
C MET A 1 -14.89 27.62 -21.81
N ALA A 2 -13.76 26.94 -21.93
CA ALA A 2 -13.67 25.49 -21.77
C ALA A 2 -13.07 25.18 -20.39
N THR A 3 -13.83 24.52 -19.52
CA THR A 3 -13.37 24.08 -18.20
C THR A 3 -12.46 22.85 -18.35
N PRO A 4 -11.17 22.91 -17.96
CA PRO A 4 -10.21 21.84 -18.23
C PRO A 4 -10.23 20.72 -17.17
N TYR A 5 -11.37 20.46 -16.54
CA TYR A 5 -11.50 19.50 -15.43
C TYR A 5 -12.24 18.24 -15.87
N THR A 6 -11.88 17.65 -17.01
CA THR A 6 -12.30 16.28 -17.34
C THR A 6 -11.28 15.64 -18.27
N ARG A 7 -10.02 15.57 -17.83
CA ARG A 7 -9.14 14.53 -18.36
C ARG A 7 -9.17 13.41 -17.34
N ALA A 8 -10.17 12.53 -17.47
CA ALA A 8 -10.05 11.20 -16.91
C ALA A 8 -8.71 10.66 -17.42
N ARG A 9 -7.72 10.60 -16.54
CA ARG A 9 -6.40 10.10 -16.89
C ARG A 9 -6.63 8.71 -17.48
N PRO A 10 -6.10 8.39 -18.69
CA PRO A 10 -6.21 7.04 -19.20
C PRO A 10 -5.65 6.09 -18.13
N ARG A 11 -6.46 5.10 -17.70
CA ARG A 11 -6.02 4.09 -16.74
C ARG A 11 -4.75 3.47 -17.28
N SER A 12 -3.72 3.41 -16.45
CA SER A 12 -2.46 2.80 -16.86
C SER A 12 -2.67 1.31 -17.14
N GLU A 13 -1.88 0.71 -18.03
CA GLU A 13 -1.95 -0.74 -18.27
C GLU A 13 -1.73 -1.53 -16.98
N ALA A 14 -0.88 -1.01 -16.08
CA ALA A 14 -0.67 -1.56 -14.74
C ALA A 14 -1.95 -1.56 -13.90
N THR A 15 -2.76 -0.49 -13.98
CA THR A 15 -4.07 -0.40 -13.29
C THR A 15 -5.01 -1.48 -13.80
N LEU A 16 -5.17 -1.61 -15.11
CA LEU A 16 -6.09 -2.60 -15.71
C LEU A 16 -5.67 -4.04 -15.36
N ARG A 17 -4.36 -4.29 -15.36
CA ARG A 17 -3.81 -5.61 -15.03
C ARG A 17 -3.99 -5.94 -13.55
N ALA A 18 -3.80 -4.96 -12.66
CA ALA A 18 -4.08 -5.11 -11.25
C ALA A 18 -5.58 -5.34 -10.98
N GLU A 19 -6.49 -4.63 -11.66
CA GLU A 19 -7.94 -4.86 -11.56
C GLU A 19 -8.32 -6.28 -12.00
N ALA A 20 -7.75 -6.78 -13.10
CA ALA A 20 -8.02 -8.12 -13.60
C ALA A 20 -7.55 -9.23 -12.63
N LEU A 21 -6.35 -9.07 -12.07
CA LEU A 21 -5.80 -9.99 -11.06
C LEU A 21 -6.62 -9.93 -9.77
N LEU A 22 -6.93 -8.73 -9.28
CA LEU A 22 -7.73 -8.54 -8.08
C LEU A 22 -9.16 -9.08 -8.26
N GLY A 23 -9.73 -8.93 -9.46
CA GLY A 23 -11.05 -9.49 -9.81
C GLY A 23 -11.13 -11.01 -9.67
N ARG A 24 -10.01 -11.73 -9.80
CA ARG A 24 -9.94 -13.19 -9.63
C ARG A 24 -9.56 -13.64 -8.22
N TYR A 25 -9.13 -12.71 -7.36
CA TYR A 25 -8.79 -13.01 -5.97
C TYR A 25 -10.01 -13.56 -5.20
N PRO A 26 -9.86 -14.60 -4.36
CA PRO A 26 -8.62 -15.24 -3.92
C PRO A 26 -8.09 -16.37 -4.83
N ASN A 27 -8.73 -16.64 -5.98
CA ASN A 27 -8.38 -17.74 -6.88
C ASN A 27 -7.26 -17.33 -7.88
N LEU A 28 -6.09 -17.02 -7.34
CA LEU A 28 -4.87 -16.68 -8.09
C LEU A 28 -3.80 -17.75 -7.90
N SER A 29 -3.03 -18.03 -8.96
CA SER A 29 -1.79 -18.80 -8.85
C SER A 29 -0.72 -18.02 -8.09
N GLU A 30 0.31 -18.70 -7.57
CA GLU A 30 1.41 -18.04 -6.87
C GLU A 30 2.13 -16.98 -7.72
N GLN A 31 2.25 -17.23 -9.03
CA GLN A 31 2.85 -16.29 -9.98
C GLN A 31 2.00 -15.04 -10.18
N GLU A 32 0.69 -15.22 -10.37
CA GLU A 32 -0.28 -14.12 -10.50
C GLU A 32 -0.38 -13.29 -9.21
N LEU A 33 -0.28 -13.94 -8.05
CA LEU A 33 -0.24 -13.28 -6.75
C LEU A 33 1.04 -12.46 -6.58
N ALA A 34 2.20 -13.02 -6.93
CA ALA A 34 3.47 -12.29 -6.90
C ALA A 34 3.46 -11.09 -7.85
N GLU A 35 2.85 -11.23 -9.03
CA GLU A 35 2.65 -10.15 -9.98
C GLU A 35 1.76 -9.05 -9.39
N LEU A 36 0.63 -9.40 -8.77
CA LEU A 36 -0.24 -8.44 -8.10
C LEU A 36 0.50 -7.69 -6.98
N ILE A 37 1.29 -8.38 -6.16
CA ILE A 37 2.11 -7.77 -5.10
C ILE A 37 3.13 -6.79 -5.68
N ASN A 38 3.74 -7.10 -6.82
CA ASN A 38 4.74 -6.24 -7.46
C ASN A 38 4.11 -5.04 -8.18
N LEU A 39 2.92 -5.20 -8.75
CA LEU A 39 2.19 -4.12 -9.41
C LEU A 39 1.60 -3.13 -8.41
N PHE A 40 1.13 -3.61 -7.26
CA PHE A 40 0.41 -2.78 -6.29
C PHE A 40 1.15 -1.51 -5.83
N PRO A 41 2.47 -1.56 -5.49
CA PRO A 41 3.26 -0.36 -5.16
C PRO A 41 3.31 0.68 -6.29
N THR A 42 3.25 0.23 -7.55
CA THR A 42 3.34 1.11 -8.73
C THR A 42 2.03 1.82 -9.05
N LEU A 43 0.91 1.38 -8.45
CA LEU A 43 -0.39 2.01 -8.64
C LEU A 43 -0.44 3.39 -7.97
N SER A 44 -0.99 4.35 -8.70
CA SER A 44 -1.20 5.70 -8.16
C SER A 44 -2.26 5.68 -7.05
N ILE A 45 -2.18 6.66 -6.15
CA ILE A 45 -3.17 6.83 -5.06
C ILE A 45 -4.59 6.94 -5.62
N LEU A 46 -4.75 7.61 -6.77
CA LEU A 46 -6.05 7.77 -7.43
C LEU A 46 -6.59 6.43 -7.96
N ASP A 47 -5.73 5.60 -8.56
CA ASP A 47 -6.13 4.28 -9.05
C ASP A 47 -6.60 3.39 -7.89
N ARG A 48 -5.88 3.41 -6.77
CA ARG A 48 -6.28 2.68 -5.56
C ARG A 48 -7.60 3.19 -4.99
N ALA A 49 -7.80 4.51 -4.96
CA ALA A 49 -9.06 5.10 -4.51
C ALA A 49 -10.23 4.68 -5.40
N LEU A 50 -10.03 4.59 -6.72
CA LEU A 50 -11.03 4.10 -7.67
C LEU A 50 -11.35 2.61 -7.45
N MET A 51 -10.33 1.76 -7.24
CA MET A 51 -10.52 0.35 -6.91
C MET A 51 -11.25 0.15 -5.58
N THR A 52 -10.99 1.02 -4.61
CA THR A 52 -11.67 1.01 -3.30
C THR A 52 -13.12 1.48 -3.41
N ALA A 53 -13.39 2.45 -4.30
CA ALA A 53 -14.76 2.92 -4.56
C ALA A 53 -15.60 1.88 -5.33
N ASP A 54 -14.97 0.96 -6.05
CA ASP A 54 -15.65 -0.15 -6.71
C ASP A 54 -16.02 -1.24 -5.70
N SER A 55 -17.31 -1.36 -5.39
CA SER A 55 -17.84 -2.34 -4.44
C SER A 55 -17.48 -3.80 -4.74
N SER A 56 -17.23 -4.16 -6.01
CA SER A 56 -16.87 -5.51 -6.41
C SER A 56 -15.39 -5.85 -6.15
N LEU A 57 -14.55 -4.82 -6.10
CA LEU A 57 -13.12 -4.91 -5.87
C LEU A 57 -12.74 -4.57 -4.44
N SER A 58 -13.45 -3.63 -3.78
CA SER A 58 -13.15 -3.18 -2.41
C SER A 58 -13.03 -4.33 -1.43
N GLY A 59 -13.98 -5.28 -1.42
CA GLY A 59 -13.90 -6.42 -0.50
C GLY A 59 -12.71 -7.34 -0.76
N LYS A 60 -12.30 -7.48 -2.02
CA LYS A 60 -11.11 -8.27 -2.41
C LYS A 60 -9.82 -7.51 -2.12
N LEU A 61 -9.85 -6.19 -2.26
CA LEU A 61 -8.77 -5.28 -1.92
C LEU A 61 -8.50 -5.32 -0.42
N ASP A 62 -9.54 -5.25 0.41
CA ASP A 62 -9.43 -5.34 1.87
C ASP A 62 -8.87 -6.70 2.31
N ALA A 63 -9.29 -7.79 1.67
CA ALA A 63 -8.75 -9.12 1.93
C ALA A 63 -7.27 -9.22 1.50
N PHE A 64 -6.92 -8.71 0.32
CA PHE A 64 -5.55 -8.66 -0.18
C PHE A 64 -4.64 -7.81 0.72
N ASP A 65 -5.08 -6.61 1.13
CA ASP A 65 -4.35 -5.74 2.06
C ASP A 65 -4.29 -6.35 3.48
N GLY A 66 -5.27 -7.14 3.90
CA GLY A 66 -5.21 -7.90 5.15
C GLY A 66 -4.12 -8.96 5.13
N ASP A 67 -4.10 -9.77 4.06
CA ASP A 67 -3.18 -10.91 3.93
C ASP A 67 -1.76 -10.47 3.57
N HIS A 68 -1.61 -9.38 2.80
CA HIS A 68 -0.34 -8.96 2.18
C HIS A 68 0.09 -7.55 2.57
N GLY A 69 -0.75 -6.76 3.24
CA GLY A 69 -0.46 -5.38 3.63
C GLY A 69 0.75 -5.24 4.56
N ARG A 70 1.14 -6.31 5.28
CA ARG A 70 2.41 -6.36 6.03
C ARG A 70 3.67 -6.29 5.14
N LYS A 71 3.59 -6.74 3.88
CA LYS A 71 4.67 -6.63 2.89
C LYS A 71 4.59 -5.32 2.08
N LEU A 72 3.39 -4.73 1.97
CA LEU A 72 3.13 -3.54 1.15
C LEU A 72 3.27 -2.21 1.92
N LYS A 73 3.11 -2.22 3.24
CA LYS A 73 3.41 -1.06 4.09
C LYS A 73 4.93 -0.93 4.19
N ALA A 74 5.48 0.13 3.59
CA ALA A 74 6.82 0.62 3.94
C ALA A 74 6.96 0.54 5.47
N PRO A 75 8.07 -0.01 5.99
CA PRO A 75 8.11 -0.50 7.35
C PRO A 75 8.01 0.70 8.30
N LEU A 76 6.80 1.02 8.74
CA LEU A 76 6.54 1.95 9.85
C LEU A 76 7.27 1.47 11.10
N SER A 77 7.51 0.15 11.22
CA SER A 77 8.45 -0.45 12.16
C SER A 77 9.86 0.14 12.06
N SER A 78 10.41 0.33 10.86
CA SER A 78 11.71 0.96 10.65
C SER A 78 11.72 2.42 11.11
N LEU A 79 10.64 3.17 10.83
CA LEU A 79 10.46 4.54 11.34
C LEU A 79 10.34 4.56 12.87
N LEU A 80 9.58 3.64 13.47
CA LEU A 80 9.42 3.51 14.91
C LEU A 80 10.72 3.11 15.61
N VAL A 81 11.50 2.18 15.05
CA VAL A 81 12.82 1.80 15.56
C VAL A 81 13.79 2.96 15.43
N PHE A 82 13.82 3.63 14.28
CA PHE A 82 14.64 4.82 14.05
C PHE A 82 14.33 5.93 15.05
N LEU A 83 13.06 6.07 15.47
CA LEU A 83 12.65 7.04 16.49
C LEU A 83 12.90 6.54 17.92
N ALA A 84 12.72 5.26 18.20
CA ALA A 84 12.86 4.68 19.54
C ALA A 84 14.32 4.58 20.00
N VAL A 85 15.26 4.33 19.09
CA VAL A 85 16.70 4.24 19.38
C VAL A 85 17.26 5.52 20.02
N PRO A 86 17.10 6.72 19.42
CA PRO A 86 17.63 7.95 20.03
C PRO A 86 16.92 8.30 21.35
N VAL A 87 15.62 8.02 21.48
CA VAL A 87 14.85 8.28 22.71
C VAL A 87 15.33 7.40 23.86
N THR A 88 15.52 6.11 23.62
CA THR A 88 16.04 5.18 24.63
C THR A 88 17.48 5.49 25.02
N PHE A 89 18.32 5.86 24.04
CA PHE A 89 19.70 6.27 24.30
C PHE A 89 19.79 7.54 25.14
N ALA A 90 18.96 8.55 24.85
CA ALA A 90 18.86 9.78 25.64
C ALA A 90 18.37 9.51 27.07
N LEU A 91 17.41 8.59 27.24
CA LEU A 91 16.87 8.24 28.55
C LEU A 91 17.91 7.51 29.43
N VAL A 92 18.65 6.55 28.84
CA VAL A 92 19.71 5.82 29.54
C VAL A 92 20.85 6.74 29.94
N THR A 93 21.31 7.63 29.05
CA THR A 93 22.36 8.60 29.35
C THR A 93 21.94 9.59 30.43
N PHE A 94 20.69 10.07 30.39
CA PHE A 94 20.14 10.94 31.43
C PHE A 94 20.06 10.26 32.80
N LEU A 95 19.58 9.02 32.87
CA LEU A 95 19.52 8.25 34.12
C LEU A 95 20.91 7.96 34.69
N PHE A 96 21.90 7.68 33.84
CA PHE A 96 23.28 7.44 34.25
C PHE A 96 23.99 8.70 34.75
N LEU A 97 23.56 9.88 34.31
CA LEU A 97 24.13 11.16 34.72
C LEU A 97 23.46 11.72 36.00
N LEU A 98 22.27 11.23 36.33
CA LEU A 98 21.49 11.63 37.51
C LEU A 98 21.76 10.74 38.75
N GLY A 99 22.25 9.52 38.56
CA GLY A 99 22.65 8.59 39.63
C GLY A 99 24.12 8.68 39.96
#